data_AF-A0A8H9I4C4-F1
#
_entry.id   AF-A0A8H9I4C4-F1
#
_cell.length_a   1.000
_cell.length_b   1.000
_cell.length_c   1.000
_cell.angle_alpha   90.00
_cell.angle_beta   90.00
_cell.angle_gamma   90.00
#
_symmetry.space_group_name_H-M   'P 1'
#
loop_
_entity.id
_entity.type
_entity.pdbx_description
1 polymer ?
#
loop_
_entity_poly.entity_id
_entity_poly.type
_entity_poly.pdbx_seq_one_letter_code
_entity_poly.pdbx_strand_id
1 'polypeptide(L)'
;MSYSEAREHTPGRLHALFADPYRAFENDTDERQLHIRIMLHALLARPIARGQITLRVIHGWENGGFEPADLQHADFHLNSLADFHAAAARFTAANQQNAPLPADGSAILAEPLADAIADAEAEGLVLNEDIRETPARWQAFEGGLALYTLFKMYHRLVYGEDDTYRCSQCETPHGLREIHEFHLEEGEFALLAPLNDEQDAPYLLVLHESQLEPIEQLLRDSLPLFEPV
;
A
#
# COMPACT_ATOMS: atom_id res chain seq x y z
N MET A 1 4.61 -28.20 1.11
CA MET A 1 3.88 -27.52 0.02
C MET A 1 4.52 -26.15 -0.10
N SER A 2 4.94 -25.71 -1.29
CA SER A 2 5.44 -24.34 -1.42
C SER A 2 4.24 -23.39 -1.34
N TYR A 3 4.12 -22.66 -0.24
CA TYR A 3 3.16 -21.56 -0.14
C TYR A 3 3.42 -20.65 -1.35
N SER A 4 2.40 -20.51 -2.19
CA SER A 4 2.53 -20.14 -3.60
C SER A 4 3.13 -18.75 -3.77
N GLU A 5 4.35 -18.66 -4.28
CA GLU A 5 5.12 -17.43 -4.54
C GLU A 5 4.24 -16.24 -4.98
N ALA A 6 4.43 -15.09 -4.33
CA ALA A 6 3.80 -13.85 -4.74
C ALA A 6 4.29 -13.53 -6.16
N ARG A 7 3.36 -13.40 -7.10
CA ARG A 7 3.73 -13.17 -8.49
C ARG A 7 4.05 -11.70 -8.69
N GLU A 8 5.34 -11.37 -8.61
CA GLU A 8 5.84 -10.05 -8.98
C GLU A 8 5.69 -9.85 -10.50
N HIS A 9 5.42 -8.62 -10.91
CA HIS A 9 5.17 -8.26 -12.31
C HIS A 9 4.02 -9.05 -12.96
N THR A 10 2.94 -9.28 -12.20
CA THR A 10 1.72 -9.89 -12.75
C THR A 10 0.89 -8.85 -13.51
N PRO A 11 0.28 -9.22 -14.66
CA PRO A 11 -0.72 -8.38 -15.29
C PRO A 11 -1.89 -8.05 -14.36
N GLY A 12 -2.01 -6.80 -13.94
CA GLY A 12 -3.14 -6.27 -13.17
C GLY A 12 -4.06 -5.35 -13.98
N ARG A 13 -5.01 -4.67 -13.31
CA ARG A 13 -5.97 -3.73 -13.94
C ARG A 13 -5.34 -2.73 -14.94
N LEU A 14 -4.14 -2.24 -14.66
CA LEU A 14 -3.45 -1.29 -15.56
C LEU A 14 -3.01 -1.90 -16.90
N HIS A 15 -2.83 -3.21 -16.98
CA HIS A 15 -2.52 -3.89 -18.26
C HIS A 15 -3.71 -3.90 -19.22
N ALA A 16 -4.93 -3.63 -18.74
CA ALA A 16 -6.08 -3.40 -19.59
C ALA A 16 -6.14 -1.97 -20.15
N LEU A 17 -5.35 -1.04 -19.59
CA LEU A 17 -5.36 0.39 -19.92
C LEU A 17 -4.11 0.82 -20.69
N PHE A 18 -2.97 0.22 -20.41
CA PHE A 18 -1.68 0.56 -21.03
C PHE A 18 -1.09 -0.65 -21.75
N ALA A 19 -0.46 -0.40 -22.91
CA ALA A 19 0.23 -1.44 -23.67
C ALA A 19 1.48 -1.96 -22.92
N ASP A 20 2.16 -1.09 -22.20
CA ASP A 20 3.30 -1.41 -21.34
C ASP A 20 3.24 -0.57 -20.05
N PRO A 21 2.51 -1.03 -19.02
CA PRO A 21 2.30 -0.26 -17.80
C PRO A 21 3.57 -0.10 -16.96
N TYR A 22 4.55 -1.01 -17.08
CA TYR A 22 5.82 -0.90 -16.33
C TYR A 22 6.68 0.25 -16.83
N ARG A 23 6.50 0.62 -18.10
CA ARG A 23 7.21 1.75 -18.71
C ARG A 23 6.37 3.01 -18.78
N ALA A 24 5.04 2.90 -18.72
CA ALA A 24 4.10 4.03 -18.86
C ALA A 24 4.33 5.20 -17.88
N PHE A 25 5.04 4.97 -16.78
CA PHE A 25 5.31 5.95 -15.74
C PHE A 25 6.78 6.39 -15.64
N GLU A 26 7.66 5.87 -16.51
CA GLU A 26 9.07 6.30 -16.61
C GLU A 26 9.14 7.80 -16.95
N ASN A 27 10.11 8.52 -16.38
CA ASN A 27 10.20 9.98 -16.51
C ASN A 27 10.39 10.48 -17.94
N ASP A 28 10.94 9.65 -18.83
CA ASP A 28 11.15 9.95 -20.25
C ASP A 28 9.97 9.50 -21.14
N THR A 29 8.90 8.96 -20.56
CA THR A 29 7.71 8.53 -21.31
C THR A 29 6.90 9.71 -21.80
N ASP A 30 6.65 9.73 -23.11
CA ASP A 30 5.67 10.62 -23.73
C ASP A 30 4.29 10.41 -23.08
N GLU A 31 3.58 11.50 -22.80
CA GLU A 31 2.25 11.47 -22.17
C GLU A 31 2.20 10.89 -20.74
N ARG A 32 3.33 10.74 -20.03
CA ARG A 32 3.40 10.28 -18.62
C ARG A 32 2.34 10.92 -17.71
N GLN A 33 2.14 12.24 -17.82
CA GLN A 33 1.12 12.97 -17.05
C GLN A 33 -0.31 12.51 -17.36
N LEU A 34 -0.61 12.17 -18.60
CA LEU A 34 -1.90 11.58 -18.97
C LEU A 34 -2.06 10.18 -18.39
N HIS A 35 -1.00 9.35 -18.43
CA HIS A 35 -1.02 8.02 -17.82
C HIS A 35 -1.29 8.08 -16.32
N ILE A 36 -0.62 8.98 -15.59
CA ILE A 36 -0.85 9.20 -14.16
C ILE A 36 -2.32 9.56 -13.90
N ARG A 37 -2.88 10.49 -14.68
CA ARG A 37 -4.30 10.90 -14.53
C ARG A 37 -5.27 9.75 -14.81
N ILE A 38 -5.04 8.96 -15.85
CA ILE A 38 -5.87 7.78 -16.18
C ILE A 38 -5.80 6.75 -15.04
N MET A 39 -4.60 6.49 -14.53
CA MET A 39 -4.37 5.57 -13.41
C MET A 39 -5.10 6.05 -12.15
N LEU A 40 -4.93 7.32 -11.74
CA LEU A 40 -5.60 7.89 -10.58
C LEU A 40 -7.12 7.82 -10.72
N HIS A 41 -7.65 8.09 -11.92
CA HIS A 41 -9.07 7.95 -12.17
C HIS A 41 -9.57 6.51 -12.00
N ALA A 42 -8.89 5.57 -12.66
CA ALA A 42 -9.31 4.17 -12.71
C ALA A 42 -9.20 3.48 -11.35
N LEU A 43 -8.11 3.75 -10.63
CA LEU A 43 -7.75 3.04 -9.41
C LEU A 43 -8.17 3.76 -8.13
N LEU A 44 -8.31 5.09 -8.13
CA LEU A 44 -8.55 5.86 -6.90
C LEU A 44 -9.83 6.70 -6.92
N ALA A 45 -10.06 7.50 -7.96
CA ALA A 45 -11.22 8.40 -8.02
C ALA A 45 -12.54 7.63 -7.91
N ARG A 46 -12.68 6.55 -8.69
CA ARG A 46 -13.90 5.74 -8.71
C ARG A 46 -14.17 5.04 -7.37
N PRO A 47 -13.19 4.39 -6.71
CA PRO A 47 -13.45 3.80 -5.40
C PRO A 47 -13.67 4.85 -4.28
N ILE A 48 -13.04 6.04 -4.34
CA ILE A 48 -13.34 7.13 -3.39
C ILE A 48 -14.81 7.54 -3.51
N ALA A 49 -15.30 7.77 -4.73
CA ALA A 49 -16.69 8.17 -4.97
C ALA A 49 -17.72 7.12 -4.49
N ARG A 50 -17.29 5.88 -4.28
CA ARG A 50 -18.11 4.78 -3.75
C ARG A 50 -17.97 4.59 -2.23
N GLY A 51 -17.11 5.38 -1.56
CA GLY A 51 -16.81 5.21 -0.14
C GLY A 51 -16.13 3.87 0.16
N GLN A 52 -15.27 3.40 -0.75
CA GLN A 52 -14.64 2.08 -0.67
C GLN A 52 -13.15 2.14 -0.38
N ILE A 53 -12.58 3.31 -0.04
CA ILE A 53 -11.15 3.45 0.24
C ILE A 53 -10.90 3.66 1.74
N THR A 54 -9.96 2.90 2.27
CA THR A 54 -9.23 3.24 3.48
C THR A 54 -7.85 3.78 3.10
N LEU A 55 -7.50 4.95 3.61
CA LEU A 55 -6.13 5.48 3.61
C LEU A 55 -5.41 4.96 4.84
N ARG A 56 -4.28 4.30 4.64
CA ARG A 56 -3.31 3.92 5.67
C ARG A 56 -2.07 4.78 5.53
N VAL A 57 -1.81 5.58 6.55
CA VAL A 57 -0.57 6.37 6.65
C VAL A 57 0.41 5.62 7.53
N ILE A 58 1.57 5.24 7.01
CA ILE A 58 2.63 4.54 7.76
C ILE A 58 3.75 5.49 8.20
N HIS A 59 4.39 5.19 9.34
CA HIS A 59 5.55 5.92 9.87
C HIS A 59 6.29 5.06 10.92
N GLY A 60 7.37 5.60 11.51
CA GLY A 60 8.09 4.99 12.63
C GLY A 60 9.34 4.20 12.27
N TRP A 61 9.41 3.64 11.05
CA TRP A 61 10.66 3.08 10.53
C TRP A 61 11.62 4.19 10.11
N GLU A 62 12.79 4.23 10.75
CA GLU A 62 13.81 5.25 10.51
C GLU A 62 15.20 4.60 10.33
N ASN A 63 16.08 5.27 9.59
CA ASN A 63 17.51 4.92 9.51
C ASN A 63 17.79 3.46 9.04
N GLY A 64 16.94 2.89 8.19
CA GLY A 64 17.07 1.51 7.70
C GLY A 64 16.58 0.44 8.68
N GLY A 65 15.88 0.82 9.74
CA GLY A 65 15.18 -0.10 10.63
C GLY A 65 14.00 -0.78 9.95
N PHE A 66 13.70 -2.01 10.34
CA PHE A 66 12.59 -2.77 9.76
C PHE A 66 11.91 -3.69 10.78
N GLU A 67 12.08 -3.39 12.07
CA GLU A 67 11.45 -4.15 13.15
C GLU A 67 9.92 -4.06 13.02
N PRO A 68 9.19 -5.19 12.87
CA PRO A 68 7.76 -5.17 12.62
C PRO A 68 6.92 -4.41 13.66
N ALA A 69 7.41 -4.32 14.90
CA ALA A 69 6.74 -3.61 15.99
C ALA A 69 6.92 -2.08 15.93
N ASP A 70 7.97 -1.61 15.26
CA ASP A 70 8.28 -0.18 15.15
C ASP A 70 7.52 0.49 13.99
N LEU A 71 6.94 -0.29 13.07
CA LEU A 71 6.10 0.22 12.00
C LEU A 71 4.73 0.61 12.53
N GLN A 72 4.51 1.91 12.69
CA GLN A 72 3.25 2.48 13.11
C GLN A 72 2.39 2.87 11.90
N HIS A 73 1.10 2.99 12.14
CA HIS A 73 0.15 3.39 11.11
C HIS A 73 -1.07 4.08 11.70
N ALA A 74 -1.81 4.83 10.88
CA ALA A 74 -3.17 5.25 11.18
C ALA A 74 -4.06 5.08 9.95
N ASP A 75 -5.24 4.51 10.15
CA ASP A 75 -6.23 4.28 9.10
C ASP A 75 -7.34 5.33 9.10
N PHE A 76 -7.72 5.80 7.92
CA PHE A 76 -8.76 6.81 7.70
C PHE A 76 -9.68 6.36 6.58
N HIS A 77 -10.99 6.42 6.82
CA HIS A 77 -11.94 6.15 5.74
C HIS A 77 -12.05 7.36 4.81
N LEU A 78 -11.94 7.14 3.49
CA LEU A 78 -12.01 8.18 2.49
C LEU A 78 -13.31 8.08 1.67
N ASN A 79 -14.18 9.08 1.83
CA ASN A 79 -15.36 9.28 0.97
C ASN A 79 -15.17 10.41 -0.02
N SER A 80 -14.14 11.24 0.18
CA SER A 80 -13.88 12.44 -0.59
C SER A 80 -12.43 12.88 -0.46
N LEU A 81 -12.00 13.81 -1.33
CA LEU A 81 -10.71 14.49 -1.18
C LEU A 81 -10.63 15.32 0.12
N ALA A 82 -11.77 15.78 0.65
CA ALA A 82 -11.81 16.50 1.91
C ALA A 82 -11.42 15.61 3.10
N ASP A 83 -11.76 14.32 3.06
CA ASP A 83 -11.35 13.35 4.08
C ASP A 83 -9.83 13.11 4.04
N PHE A 84 -9.25 13.06 2.84
CA PHE A 84 -7.80 12.97 2.68
C PHE A 84 -7.11 14.20 3.28
N HIS A 85 -7.58 15.40 2.93
CA HIS A 85 -7.05 16.65 3.48
C HIS A 85 -7.16 16.69 5.02
N ALA A 86 -8.29 16.21 5.58
CA ALA A 86 -8.46 16.13 7.03
C ALA A 86 -7.47 15.15 7.69
N ALA A 87 -7.19 14.01 7.05
CA ALA A 87 -6.16 13.08 7.51
C ALA A 87 -4.76 13.72 7.47
N ALA A 88 -4.39 14.35 6.35
CA ALA A 88 -3.11 15.05 6.20
C ALA A 88 -2.93 16.15 7.26
N ALA A 89 -3.96 16.97 7.49
CA ALA A 89 -3.94 18.04 8.48
C ALA A 89 -3.70 17.53 9.91
N ARG A 90 -4.13 16.30 10.25
CA ARG A 90 -3.87 15.71 11.58
C ARG A 90 -2.37 15.41 11.78
N PHE A 91 -1.69 14.90 10.76
CA PHE A 91 -0.24 14.67 10.81
C PHE A 91 0.52 16.00 10.84
N THR A 92 0.15 16.94 9.98
CA THR A 92 0.75 18.30 9.99
C THR A 92 0.61 18.96 11.36
N ALA A 93 -0.57 18.88 11.98
CA ALA A 93 -0.81 19.44 13.30
C ALA A 93 0.02 18.76 14.39
N ALA A 94 0.17 17.43 14.36
CA ALA A 94 1.02 16.69 15.29
C ALA A 94 2.48 17.14 15.19
N ASN A 95 3.01 17.22 13.97
CA ASN A 95 4.36 17.71 13.70
C ASN A 95 4.58 19.15 14.19
N GLN A 96 3.65 20.07 13.88
CA GLN A 96 3.74 21.47 14.32
C GLN A 96 3.71 21.62 15.85
N GLN A 97 3.04 20.71 16.54
CA GLN A 97 2.90 20.72 18.00
C GLN A 97 3.98 19.90 18.71
N ASN A 98 4.89 19.24 17.97
CA ASN A 98 5.80 18.22 18.50
C ASN A 98 5.06 17.15 19.34
N ALA A 99 3.84 16.80 18.92
CA ALA A 99 3.05 15.73 19.50
C ALA A 99 3.38 14.41 18.79
N PRO A 100 3.13 13.24 19.42
CA PRO A 100 3.21 11.97 18.73
C PRO A 100 2.33 11.98 17.47
N LEU A 101 2.85 11.41 16.38
CA LEU A 101 2.09 11.24 15.15
C LEU A 101 0.85 10.38 15.40
N PRO A 102 -0.24 10.58 14.64
CA PRO A 102 -1.40 9.70 14.70
C PRO A 102 -0.99 8.24 14.51
N ALA A 103 -1.43 7.38 15.42
CA ALA A 103 -1.21 5.95 15.34
C ALA A 103 -2.42 5.18 15.90
N ASP A 104 -2.81 4.11 15.22
CA ASP A 104 -3.75 3.13 15.69
C ASP A 104 -3.06 2.14 16.65
N GLY A 105 -3.83 1.57 17.58
CA GLY A 105 -3.27 0.79 18.69
C GLY A 105 -2.79 -0.61 18.34
N SER A 106 -2.97 -1.07 17.09
CA SER A 106 -2.60 -2.41 16.62
C SER A 106 -1.36 -2.36 15.71
N ALA A 107 -0.41 -3.27 15.90
CA ALA A 107 0.73 -3.37 14.99
C ALA A 107 0.33 -4.00 13.64
N ILE A 108 0.69 -3.36 12.52
CA ILE A 108 0.30 -3.85 11.18
C ILE A 108 1.11 -5.03 10.66
N LEU A 109 2.27 -5.30 11.25
CA LEU A 109 3.10 -6.46 10.90
C LEU A 109 3.35 -7.36 12.12
N ALA A 110 3.73 -6.81 13.27
CA ALA A 110 4.14 -7.63 14.42
C ALA A 110 3.01 -8.54 14.95
N GLU A 111 1.79 -8.01 15.11
CA GLU A 111 0.65 -8.79 15.58
C GLU A 111 0.25 -9.86 14.56
N PRO A 112 -0.03 -9.52 13.27
CA PRO A 112 -0.32 -10.53 12.25
C PRO A 112 0.77 -11.60 12.08
N LEU A 113 2.04 -11.24 12.25
CA LEU A 113 3.16 -12.19 12.20
C LEU A 113 3.14 -13.13 13.40
N ALA A 114 2.91 -12.61 14.61
CA ALA A 114 2.82 -13.43 15.81
C ALA A 114 1.65 -14.44 15.71
N ASP A 115 0.51 -13.99 15.19
CA ASP A 115 -0.67 -14.83 14.99
C ASP A 115 -0.39 -15.93 13.95
N ALA A 116 0.15 -15.57 12.78
CA ALA A 116 0.45 -16.55 11.72
C ALA A 116 1.53 -17.57 12.14
N ILE A 117 2.51 -17.17 12.96
CA ILE A 117 3.49 -18.10 13.56
C ILE A 117 2.79 -19.04 14.55
N ALA A 118 1.93 -18.51 15.43
CA ALA A 118 1.22 -19.32 16.42
C ALA A 118 0.30 -20.35 15.77
N ASP A 119 -0.40 -19.97 14.70
CA ASP A 119 -1.24 -20.87 13.92
C ASP A 119 -0.40 -21.98 13.25
N ALA A 120 0.73 -21.62 12.61
CA ALA A 120 1.63 -22.60 12.00
C ALA A 120 2.21 -23.59 13.03
N GLU A 121 2.59 -23.12 14.21
CA GLU A 121 3.06 -23.97 15.31
C GLU A 121 1.95 -24.87 15.85
N ALA A 122 0.71 -24.37 15.94
CA ALA A 122 -0.46 -25.15 16.36
C ALA A 122 -0.79 -26.27 15.35
N GLU A 123 -0.49 -26.07 14.07
CA GLU A 123 -0.58 -27.08 13.02
C GLU A 123 0.60 -28.07 13.01
N GLY A 124 1.58 -27.87 13.90
CA GLY A 124 2.73 -28.76 14.08
C GLY A 124 3.91 -28.45 13.15
N LEU A 125 3.93 -27.28 12.49
CA LEU A 125 5.14 -26.82 11.81
C LEU A 125 6.19 -26.42 12.85
N VAL A 126 7.43 -26.86 12.62
CA VAL A 126 8.60 -26.41 13.39
C VAL A 126 9.24 -25.25 12.63
N LEU A 127 9.00 -24.04 13.11
CA LEU A 127 9.60 -22.82 12.56
C LEU A 127 10.97 -22.57 13.21
N ASN A 128 11.87 -21.91 12.49
CA ASN A 128 13.16 -21.50 13.05
C ASN A 128 12.93 -20.37 14.08
N GLU A 129 13.72 -20.32 15.15
CA GLU A 129 13.63 -19.30 16.20
C GLU A 129 13.83 -17.88 15.63
N ASP A 130 14.64 -17.74 14.58
CA ASP A 130 14.92 -16.45 13.91
C ASP A 130 13.86 -16.04 12.87
N ILE A 131 12.76 -16.80 12.73
CA ILE A 131 11.71 -16.53 11.75
C ILE A 131 11.13 -15.13 11.94
N ARG A 132 11.01 -14.66 13.18
CA ARG A 132 10.46 -13.34 13.54
C ARG A 132 11.36 -12.21 13.04
N GLU A 133 12.67 -12.41 13.09
CA GLU A 133 13.69 -11.41 12.77
C GLU A 133 14.12 -11.45 11.28
N THR A 134 13.67 -12.47 10.53
CA THR A 134 14.10 -12.68 9.15
C THR A 134 12.90 -12.67 8.19
N PRO A 135 12.44 -11.50 7.70
CA PRO A 135 11.29 -11.39 6.79
C PRO A 135 11.36 -12.31 5.57
N ALA A 136 12.54 -12.52 4.99
CA ALA A 136 12.76 -13.43 3.87
C ALA A 136 12.32 -14.89 4.13
N ARG A 137 12.11 -15.29 5.39
CA ARG A 137 11.65 -16.63 5.76
C ARG A 137 10.15 -16.71 5.98
N TRP A 138 9.42 -15.60 6.04
CA TRP A 138 7.99 -15.63 6.36
C TRP A 138 7.16 -16.39 5.33
N GLN A 139 7.64 -16.51 4.09
CA GLN A 139 7.00 -17.30 3.04
C GLN A 139 6.92 -18.81 3.34
N ALA A 140 7.55 -19.28 4.42
CA ALA A 140 7.64 -20.70 4.76
C ALA A 140 6.38 -21.28 5.43
N PHE A 141 5.36 -20.48 5.71
CA PHE A 141 4.12 -20.90 6.38
C PHE A 141 2.88 -20.17 5.83
N GLU A 142 1.68 -20.66 6.19
CA GLU A 142 0.41 -20.07 5.77
C GLU A 142 0.27 -18.63 6.29
N GLY A 143 -0.24 -17.72 5.46
CA GLY A 143 -0.32 -16.29 5.77
C GLY A 143 1.02 -15.54 5.71
N GLY A 144 2.15 -16.22 5.91
CA GLY A 144 3.46 -15.58 5.97
C GLY A 144 3.97 -15.00 4.65
N LEU A 145 3.54 -15.55 3.51
CA LEU A 145 3.79 -14.91 2.21
C LEU A 145 3.12 -13.54 2.10
N ALA A 146 1.87 -13.41 2.57
CA ALA A 146 1.15 -12.14 2.53
C ALA A 146 1.84 -11.09 3.39
N LEU A 147 2.30 -11.49 4.58
CA LEU A 147 3.10 -10.64 5.45
C LEU A 147 4.41 -10.22 4.81
N TYR A 148 5.10 -11.13 4.13
CA TYR A 148 6.34 -10.79 3.41
C TYR A 148 6.10 -9.78 2.28
N THR A 149 5.03 -9.97 1.49
CA THR A 149 4.69 -9.05 0.41
C THR A 149 4.33 -7.67 0.94
N LEU A 150 3.52 -7.59 2.01
CA LEU A 150 3.19 -6.33 2.68
C LEU A 150 4.43 -5.67 3.28
N PHE A 151 5.31 -6.45 3.91
CA PHE A 151 6.60 -5.97 4.42
C PHE A 151 7.43 -5.31 3.33
N LYS A 152 7.59 -5.96 2.16
CA LYS A 152 8.34 -5.37 1.03
C LYS A 152 7.71 -4.07 0.55
N MET A 153 6.39 -4.04 0.42
CA MET A 153 5.65 -2.84 0.02
C MET A 153 5.88 -1.69 1.02
N TYR A 154 5.68 -1.93 2.32
CA TYR A 154 5.93 -0.91 3.34
C TYR A 154 7.39 -0.44 3.34
N HIS A 155 8.34 -1.37 3.23
CA HIS A 155 9.77 -1.05 3.19
C HIS A 155 10.11 -0.14 2.00
N ARG A 156 9.56 -0.41 0.82
CA ARG A 156 9.76 0.42 -0.38
C ARG A 156 9.08 1.78 -0.29
N LEU A 157 7.92 1.88 0.36
CA LEU A 157 7.27 3.18 0.60
C LEU A 157 8.02 4.04 1.62
N VAL A 158 8.77 3.43 2.55
CA VAL A 158 9.57 4.15 3.55
C VAL A 158 10.94 4.55 2.99
N TYR A 159 11.60 3.64 2.26
CA TYR A 159 13.00 3.80 1.84
C TYR A 159 13.20 4.08 0.35
N GLY A 160 12.11 4.13 -0.42
CA GLY A 160 12.14 4.28 -1.86
C GLY A 160 12.41 2.97 -2.60
N GLU A 161 12.30 3.06 -3.92
CA GLU A 161 12.52 1.98 -4.88
C GLU A 161 12.94 2.59 -6.22
N ASP A 162 13.73 1.85 -7.01
CA ASP A 162 14.23 2.33 -8.31
C ASP A 162 13.18 2.15 -9.42
N ASP A 163 12.35 1.12 -9.32
CA ASP A 163 11.28 0.85 -10.28
C ASP A 163 10.07 1.78 -10.08
N THR A 164 9.73 2.55 -11.11
CA THR A 164 8.62 3.54 -11.06
C THR A 164 7.24 2.93 -10.81
N TYR A 165 7.03 1.69 -11.24
CA TYR A 165 5.78 0.97 -11.06
C TYR A 165 6.00 -0.53 -10.89
N ARG A 166 5.35 -1.12 -9.88
CA ARG A 166 5.25 -2.57 -9.72
C ARG A 166 3.79 -2.98 -9.55
N CYS A 167 3.50 -4.20 -10.02
CA CYS A 167 2.23 -4.85 -9.74
C CYS A 167 2.47 -6.27 -9.26
N SER A 168 1.86 -6.61 -8.13
CA SER A 168 1.86 -7.97 -7.60
C SER A 168 0.43 -8.41 -7.25
N GLN A 169 0.22 -9.71 -7.11
CA GLN A 169 -1.03 -10.26 -6.58
C GLN A 169 -0.73 -11.09 -5.34
N CYS A 170 -1.54 -10.93 -4.30
CA CYS A 170 -1.36 -11.63 -3.05
C CYS A 170 -2.70 -11.94 -2.38
N GLU A 171 -2.82 -13.16 -1.83
CA GLU A 171 -3.94 -13.51 -0.97
C GLU A 171 -3.80 -12.76 0.36
N THR A 172 -4.86 -12.13 0.84
CA THR A 172 -4.90 -11.43 2.12
C THR A 172 -6.05 -12.00 2.96
N PRO A 173 -6.15 -11.69 4.26
CA PRO A 173 -7.34 -12.03 5.05
C PRO A 173 -8.65 -11.49 4.46
N HIS A 174 -8.58 -10.49 3.58
CA HIS A 174 -9.72 -9.92 2.86
C HIS A 174 -9.84 -10.42 1.41
N GLY A 175 -9.27 -11.59 1.10
CA GLY A 175 -9.25 -12.20 -0.23
C GLY A 175 -8.06 -11.77 -1.10
N LEU A 176 -8.02 -12.26 -2.34
CA LEU A 176 -6.99 -11.95 -3.31
C LEU A 176 -6.99 -10.47 -3.72
N ARG A 177 -5.81 -9.84 -3.62
CA ARG A 177 -5.59 -8.42 -3.93
C ARG A 177 -4.57 -8.24 -5.04
N GLU A 178 -4.83 -7.26 -5.90
CA GLU A 178 -3.82 -6.64 -6.75
C GLU A 178 -3.17 -5.51 -5.96
N ILE A 179 -1.84 -5.52 -5.88
CA ILE A 179 -1.06 -4.49 -5.21
C ILE A 179 -0.35 -3.70 -6.30
N HIS A 180 -0.67 -2.42 -6.39
CA HIS A 180 -0.06 -1.48 -7.31
C HIS A 180 0.85 -0.55 -6.52
N GLU A 181 2.16 -0.61 -6.76
CA GLU A 181 3.15 0.25 -6.09
C GLU A 181 3.63 1.30 -7.10
N PHE A 182 3.56 2.57 -6.73
CA PHE A 182 3.97 3.70 -7.55
C PHE A 182 5.08 4.46 -6.83
N HIS A 183 6.23 4.59 -7.50
CA HIS A 183 7.38 5.37 -7.04
C HIS A 183 7.66 6.47 -8.07
N LEU A 184 6.87 7.54 -7.97
CA LEU A 184 6.83 8.61 -8.97
C LEU A 184 7.48 9.88 -8.41
N GLU A 185 7.94 10.75 -9.29
CA GLU A 185 8.41 12.09 -8.89
C GLU A 185 7.31 12.90 -8.17
N GLU A 186 6.03 12.68 -8.50
CA GLU A 186 4.88 13.35 -7.88
C GLU A 186 4.53 12.80 -6.49
N GLY A 187 5.06 11.63 -6.14
CA GLY A 187 4.82 11.00 -4.84
C GLY A 187 4.81 9.48 -4.91
N GLU A 188 5.00 8.88 -3.75
CA GLU A 188 5.08 7.44 -3.58
C GLU A 188 3.90 6.91 -2.79
N PHE A 189 3.26 5.86 -3.31
CA PHE A 189 2.11 5.23 -2.67
C PHE A 189 1.87 3.84 -3.24
N ALA A 190 1.13 3.03 -2.48
CA ALA A 190 0.62 1.75 -2.96
C ALA A 190 -0.89 1.70 -2.87
N LEU A 191 -1.51 0.91 -3.73
CA LEU A 191 -2.93 0.63 -3.70
C LEU A 191 -3.17 -0.87 -3.73
N LEU A 192 -3.88 -1.38 -2.74
CA LEU A 192 -4.39 -2.75 -2.75
C LEU A 192 -5.84 -2.71 -3.25
N ALA A 193 -6.04 -3.20 -4.47
CA ALA A 193 -7.32 -3.32 -5.12
C ALA A 193 -7.84 -4.76 -5.03
N PRO A 194 -9.15 -4.99 -4.81
CA PRO A 194 -9.74 -6.31 -5.01
C PRO A 194 -9.65 -6.72 -6.50
N LEU A 195 -9.43 -8.01 -6.80
CA LEU A 195 -9.41 -8.48 -8.20
C LEU A 195 -10.76 -8.31 -8.88
N ASN A 196 -11.85 -8.62 -8.18
CA ASN A 196 -13.19 -8.42 -8.68
C ASN A 196 -13.71 -7.05 -8.23
N ASP A 197 -14.50 -6.38 -9.06
CA ASP A 197 -15.37 -5.28 -8.64
C ASP A 197 -16.54 -5.79 -7.79
N GLU A 198 -16.28 -6.70 -6.87
CA GLU A 198 -17.22 -7.05 -5.81
C GLU A 198 -17.50 -5.76 -5.03
N GLN A 199 -18.78 -5.40 -5.00
CA GLN A 199 -19.26 -4.07 -4.61
C GLN A 199 -18.96 -3.67 -3.16
N ASP A 200 -18.32 -4.54 -2.37
CA ASP A 200 -18.08 -4.32 -0.95
C ASP A 200 -16.63 -4.59 -0.50
N ALA A 201 -15.73 -5.00 -1.39
CA ALA A 201 -14.34 -5.25 -1.01
C ALA A 201 -13.57 -3.92 -0.89
N PRO A 202 -13.06 -3.55 0.30
CA PRO A 202 -12.42 -2.24 0.49
C PRO A 202 -11.07 -2.19 -0.23
N TYR A 203 -10.79 -1.06 -0.86
CA TYR A 203 -9.48 -0.69 -1.35
C TYR A 203 -8.65 -0.14 -0.18
N LEU A 204 -7.35 -0.38 -0.21
CA LEU A 204 -6.41 0.21 0.74
C LEU A 204 -5.39 1.06 -0.01
N LEU A 205 -5.45 2.37 0.19
CA LEU A 205 -4.41 3.31 -0.23
C LEU A 205 -3.38 3.38 0.90
N VAL A 206 -2.12 3.08 0.62
CA VAL A 206 -1.02 3.10 1.58
C VAL A 206 0.01 4.14 1.15
N LEU A 207 0.45 4.98 2.06
CA LEU A 207 1.55 5.92 1.82
C LEU A 207 2.30 6.23 3.12
N HIS A 208 3.58 6.60 3.01
CA HIS A 208 4.36 7.10 4.14
C HIS A 208 3.91 8.51 4.52
N GLU A 209 4.01 8.91 5.80
CA GLU A 209 3.53 10.23 6.25
C GLU A 209 4.10 11.41 5.45
N SER A 210 5.36 11.31 5.02
CA SER A 210 6.02 12.32 4.16
C SER A 210 5.37 12.49 2.79
N GLN A 211 4.57 11.52 2.34
CA GLN A 211 3.88 11.51 1.05
C GLN A 211 2.48 12.12 1.14
N LEU A 212 2.00 12.51 2.33
CA LEU A 212 0.67 13.12 2.49
C LEU A 212 0.51 14.40 1.65
N GLU A 213 1.45 15.33 1.73
CA GLU A 213 1.38 16.59 0.97
C GLU A 213 1.56 16.37 -0.55
N PRO A 214 2.59 15.63 -1.03
CA PRO A 214 2.74 15.32 -2.45
C PRO A 214 1.50 14.66 -3.06
N ILE A 215 0.94 13.65 -2.38
CA ILE A 215 -0.24 12.95 -2.87
C ILE A 215 -1.49 13.82 -2.78
N GLU A 216 -1.67 14.64 -1.74
CA GLU A 216 -2.79 15.60 -1.71
C GLU A 216 -2.76 16.52 -2.94
N GLN A 217 -1.57 17.05 -3.27
CA GLN A 217 -1.40 17.93 -4.41
C GLN A 217 -1.67 17.20 -5.74
N LEU A 218 -1.14 15.99 -5.90
CA LEU A 218 -1.38 15.17 -7.09
C LEU A 218 -2.88 14.89 -7.30
N LEU A 219 -3.60 14.57 -6.23
CA LEU A 219 -5.05 14.32 -6.28
C LEU A 219 -5.84 15.59 -6.59
N ARG A 220 -5.47 16.72 -5.98
CA ARG A 220 -6.10 18.02 -6.23
C ARG A 220 -6.00 18.43 -7.70
N ASP A 221 -4.85 18.19 -8.32
CA ASP A 221 -4.58 18.59 -9.70
C ASP A 221 -5.18 17.63 -10.74
N SER A 222 -5.41 16.37 -10.35
CA SER A 222 -5.80 15.30 -11.28
C SER A 222 -7.28 14.92 -11.23
N LEU A 223 -7.91 14.91 -10.03
CA LEU A 223 -9.27 14.41 -9.85
C LEU A 223 -10.37 15.28 -10.49
N PRO A 224 -10.33 16.62 -10.43
CA PRO A 224 -11.38 17.46 -11.02
C PRO A 224 -11.56 17.30 -12.53
N LEU A 225 -10.59 16.70 -13.22
CA LEU A 225 -10.67 16.43 -14.66
C LEU A 225 -11.65 15.31 -15.02
N PHE A 226 -12.18 14.60 -14.03
CA PHE A 226 -13.03 13.44 -14.20
C PHE A 226 -14.42 13.56 -13.55
N GLU A 227 -14.73 14.71 -12.97
CA GLU A 227 -16.09 15.02 -12.52
C GLU A 227 -16.94 15.46 -13.72
N PRO A 228 -18.17 14.95 -13.89
CA PRO A 228 -19.05 15.44 -14.94
C PRO A 228 -19.43 16.90 -14.68
N VAL A 229 -19.24 17.74 -15.70
CA VAL A 229 -19.74 19.13 -15.74
C VAL A 229 -21.27 19.16 -15.71
#